data_AF-A0A842MXK4-F1
#
_entry.id   AF-A0A842MXK4-F1
#
_cell.length_a   1.000
_cell.length_b   1.000
_cell.length_c   1.000
_cell.angle_alpha   90.00
_cell.angle_beta   90.00
_cell.angle_gamma   90.00
#
_symmetry.space_group_name_H-M   'P 1'
#
loop_
_entity.id
_entity.type
_entity.pdbx_description
1 polymer ?
#
loop_
_entity_poly.entity_id
_entity_poly.type
_entity_poly.pdbx_seq_one_letter_code
_entity_poly.pdbx_strand_id
1 'polypeptide(L)'
;MGSFTMDEEFTLCSSCGKQVPRYQFCIYCGYNLLKDRGRTPQANEEERPTFEPPMPTTSFVPEDTNFSRPLAEGIMPPFPMAPFMEPSGDARDTQVRRELLKYQIWKVKLCGIFSERGMPTRVFTNIWEGYGDEVTRLQRKIEESLRARKTSYEDKKAELENAKLKIDELRVRVAIGEISESDLLIRTPSIRADVESLEREVSRLDEQLREEETKHSGGSPREMFEHEQSARAFVSKIDGLIAEGKISMELGRRLEVEMEEIREYFSSMVGDQGEQDLRNEFDTLEVRYKVGEITLAELESLKREIVTKLERHWAN
;
A
#
# COMPACT_ATOMS: atom_id res chain seq x y z
N MET A 1 35.82 6.78 -31.17
CA MET A 1 34.77 7.75 -31.54
C MET A 1 33.73 7.00 -32.36
N GLY A 2 32.58 6.72 -31.77
CA GLY A 2 31.45 6.07 -32.41
C GLY A 2 30.21 6.48 -31.63
N SER A 3 29.66 7.64 -31.97
CA SER A 3 28.39 8.11 -31.44
C SER A 3 27.27 7.22 -31.97
N PHE A 4 26.64 6.44 -31.10
CA PHE A 4 25.31 5.90 -31.37
C PHE A 4 24.30 6.97 -30.96
N THR A 5 23.95 7.86 -31.90
CA THR A 5 22.74 8.66 -31.79
C THR A 5 21.57 7.76 -32.22
N MET A 6 20.84 7.19 -31.26
CA MET A 6 19.48 6.75 -31.53
C MET A 6 18.66 8.03 -31.68
N ASP A 7 18.25 8.33 -32.91
CA ASP A 7 17.24 9.36 -33.19
C ASP A 7 15.91 8.89 -32.57
N GLU A 8 15.72 9.16 -31.28
CA GLU A 8 14.44 8.97 -30.61
C GLU A 8 13.47 9.99 -31.21
N GLU A 9 12.65 9.54 -32.15
CA GLU A 9 11.66 10.39 -32.79
C GLU A 9 10.53 10.69 -31.79
N PHE A 10 10.41 11.94 -31.36
CA PHE A 10 9.40 12.38 -30.39
C PHE A 10 8.11 12.85 -31.09
N THR A 11 6.96 12.69 -30.43
CA THR A 11 5.66 13.20 -30.86
C THR A 11 4.94 13.91 -29.71
N LEU A 12 4.09 14.88 -30.02
CA LEU A 12 3.27 15.57 -29.02
C LEU A 12 1.98 14.77 -28.81
N CYS A 13 1.67 14.47 -27.55
CA CYS A 13 0.43 13.81 -27.22
C CYS A 13 -0.76 14.76 -27.37
N SER A 14 -1.69 14.45 -28.27
CA SER A 14 -2.91 15.25 -28.51
C SER A 14 -3.84 15.36 -27.29
N SER A 15 -3.69 14.50 -26.29
CA SER A 15 -4.50 14.54 -25.06
C SER A 15 -3.88 15.35 -23.93
N CYS A 16 -2.56 15.34 -23.76
CA CYS A 16 -1.90 16.01 -22.62
C CYS A 16 -0.86 17.05 -23.02
N GLY A 17 -0.60 17.24 -24.31
CA GLY A 17 0.34 18.22 -24.85
C GLY A 17 1.82 17.91 -24.60
N LYS A 18 2.15 16.84 -23.88
CA LYS A 18 3.54 16.48 -23.55
C LYS A 18 4.24 15.80 -24.72
N GLN A 19 5.52 16.14 -24.90
CA GLN A 19 6.40 15.50 -25.86
C GLN A 19 6.81 14.12 -25.34
N VAL A 20 6.55 13.08 -26.11
CA VAL A 20 6.76 11.68 -25.75
C VAL A 20 7.46 10.94 -26.87
N PRO A 21 8.33 9.95 -26.57
CA PRO A 21 8.90 9.09 -27.59
C PRO A 21 7.78 8.35 -28.35
N ARG A 22 7.99 8.05 -29.64
CA ARG A 22 7.01 7.36 -30.50
C ARG A 22 6.74 5.91 -30.07
N TYR A 23 5.90 5.74 -29.06
CA TYR A 23 5.31 4.45 -28.65
C TYR A 23 3.83 4.38 -29.01
N GLN A 24 3.22 3.20 -28.86
CA GLN A 24 1.79 2.99 -29.09
C GLN A 24 0.90 3.84 -28.16
N PHE A 25 1.40 4.14 -26.96
CA PHE A 25 0.69 4.94 -25.95
C PHE A 25 1.59 6.03 -25.37
N CYS A 26 1.00 7.15 -24.99
CA CYS A 26 1.66 8.20 -24.23
C CYS A 26 2.04 7.65 -22.84
N ILE A 27 3.33 7.68 -22.50
CA ILE A 27 3.83 7.22 -21.19
C ILE A 27 3.26 8.02 -20.00
N TYR A 28 2.76 9.23 -20.23
CA TYR A 28 2.26 10.10 -19.17
C TYR A 28 0.74 10.02 -18.96
N CYS A 29 -0.04 9.81 -20.02
CA CYS A 29 -1.51 9.81 -19.92
C CYS A 29 -2.20 8.58 -20.53
N GLY A 30 -1.44 7.65 -21.11
CA GLY A 30 -1.95 6.43 -21.72
C GLY A 30 -2.71 6.63 -23.04
N TYR A 31 -2.74 7.85 -23.59
CA TYR A 31 -3.41 8.15 -24.87
C TYR A 31 -2.74 7.38 -26.02
N ASN A 32 -3.54 6.70 -26.84
CA ASN A 32 -3.03 5.94 -27.98
C ASN A 32 -2.59 6.88 -29.10
N LEU A 33 -1.27 7.01 -29.29
CA LEU A 33 -0.65 7.92 -30.25
C LEU A 33 -0.82 7.46 -31.70
N LEU A 34 -1.19 6.19 -31.93
CA LEU A 34 -1.47 5.68 -33.28
C LEU A 34 -2.87 6.04 -33.77
N LYS A 35 -3.79 6.42 -32.88
CA LYS A 35 -5.18 6.76 -33.23
C LYS A 35 -5.28 8.04 -34.06
N ASP A 36 -4.28 8.93 -33.93
CA ASP A 36 -4.18 10.18 -34.71
C ASP A 36 -3.54 9.98 -36.09
N ARG A 37 -2.99 8.80 -36.41
CA ARG A 37 -2.53 8.47 -37.77
C ARG A 37 -3.69 8.30 -38.78
N GLY A 38 -4.93 8.24 -38.30
CA GLY A 38 -6.13 8.04 -39.13
C GLY A 38 -6.81 9.31 -39.64
N ARG A 39 -6.28 10.51 -39.36
CA ARG A 39 -6.75 11.77 -39.97
C ARG A 39 -5.63 12.46 -40.73
N THR A 40 -5.30 11.91 -41.89
CA THR A 40 -4.83 12.74 -43.00
C THR A 40 -6.02 13.54 -43.56
N PRO A 41 -5.88 14.85 -43.79
CA PRO A 41 -6.81 15.58 -44.65
C PRO A 41 -6.78 14.97 -46.06
N GLN A 42 -7.96 14.81 -46.66
CA GLN A 42 -8.17 14.27 -48.00
C GLN A 42 -7.24 14.89 -49.07
N ALA A 43 -6.65 14.03 -49.90
CA ALA A 43 -6.42 14.28 -51.33
C ALA A 43 -6.26 12.95 -52.08
N ASN A 44 -7.27 12.62 -52.88
CA ASN A 44 -7.34 11.88 -54.15
C ASN A 44 -6.64 10.53 -54.43
N GLU A 45 -7.44 9.71 -55.16
CA GLU A 45 -7.12 8.68 -56.19
C GLU A 45 -6.65 7.29 -55.69
N GLU A 46 -7.46 6.22 -55.86
CA GLU A 46 -7.45 5.25 -56.99
C GLU A 46 -6.10 4.51 -57.08
N GLU A 47 -5.93 3.18 -56.97
CA GLU A 47 -6.66 2.01 -57.50
C GLU A 47 -6.11 0.73 -56.81
N ARG A 48 -6.89 -0.36 -56.82
CA ARG A 48 -6.41 -1.76 -56.64
C ARG A 48 -5.98 -2.27 -58.04
N PRO A 49 -5.03 -3.24 -58.21
CA PRO A 49 -5.26 -4.62 -57.75
C PRO A 49 -4.03 -5.50 -57.40
N THR A 50 -4.31 -6.54 -56.60
CA THR A 50 -3.87 -7.96 -56.61
C THR A 50 -2.49 -8.38 -57.17
N PHE A 51 -1.68 -9.14 -56.40
CA PHE A 51 -1.27 -10.54 -56.68
C PHE A 51 -0.32 -11.11 -55.59
N GLU A 52 -0.45 -12.42 -55.35
CA GLU A 52 0.20 -13.28 -54.34
C GLU A 52 1.53 -13.95 -54.86
N PRO A 53 2.27 -14.74 -54.04
CA PRO A 53 3.75 -14.84 -54.01
C PRO A 53 4.36 -16.02 -54.81
N PRO A 54 5.69 -16.26 -54.72
CA PRO A 54 6.13 -17.42 -53.92
C PRO A 54 7.50 -17.31 -53.21
N MET A 55 7.71 -18.17 -52.21
CA MET A 55 8.98 -18.49 -51.53
C MET A 55 10.02 -19.14 -52.48
N PRO A 56 11.30 -19.25 -52.05
CA PRO A 56 11.76 -20.56 -51.60
C PRO A 56 12.74 -20.57 -50.41
N THR A 57 12.50 -21.55 -49.54
CA THR A 57 13.43 -22.49 -48.90
C THR A 57 14.93 -22.26 -49.05
N THR A 58 15.67 -22.13 -47.94
CA THR A 58 16.88 -22.95 -47.73
C THR A 58 17.19 -23.12 -46.23
N SER A 59 17.20 -24.39 -45.82
CA SER A 59 17.84 -24.95 -44.62
C SER A 59 19.31 -24.54 -44.51
N PHE A 60 19.85 -24.32 -43.30
CA PHE A 60 21.16 -24.84 -42.87
C PHE A 60 21.37 -24.57 -41.36
N VAL A 61 21.30 -25.65 -40.58
CA VAL A 61 22.00 -25.90 -39.30
C VAL A 61 23.07 -26.94 -39.69
N PRO A 62 24.35 -26.88 -39.27
CA PRO A 62 24.82 -26.92 -37.88
C PRO A 62 26.00 -25.94 -37.64
N GLU A 63 26.63 -25.76 -36.48
CA GLU A 63 27.28 -26.77 -35.66
C GLU A 63 27.89 -26.09 -34.42
N ASP A 64 28.00 -26.87 -33.35
CA ASP A 64 28.63 -26.56 -32.09
C ASP A 64 30.04 -25.97 -32.24
N THR A 65 30.38 -25.00 -31.39
CA THR A 65 31.76 -24.88 -30.89
C THR A 65 31.77 -24.27 -29.50
N ASN A 66 31.94 -25.16 -28.52
CA ASN A 66 32.57 -24.88 -27.24
C ASN A 66 33.85 -24.05 -27.44
N PHE A 67 33.92 -22.88 -26.81
CA PHE A 67 35.17 -22.23 -26.48
C PHE A 67 35.14 -21.73 -25.02
N SER A 68 35.73 -22.55 -24.17
CA SER A 68 36.72 -22.20 -23.15
C SER A 68 36.69 -20.77 -22.57
N ARG A 69 36.25 -20.74 -21.31
CA ARG A 69 36.58 -19.79 -20.25
C ARG A 69 38.04 -19.29 -20.28
N PRO A 70 38.26 -17.98 -20.10
CA PRO A 70 39.43 -17.48 -19.42
C PRO A 70 39.08 -16.94 -18.02
N LEU A 71 39.89 -17.35 -17.06
CA LEU A 71 40.03 -16.75 -15.75
C LEU A 71 40.55 -15.32 -15.93
N ALA A 72 39.90 -14.32 -15.33
CA ALA A 72 40.51 -13.01 -15.13
C ALA A 72 40.13 -12.52 -13.73
N GLU A 73 41.19 -12.33 -12.94
CA GLU A 73 41.19 -11.84 -11.58
C GLU A 73 40.61 -10.43 -11.44
N GLY A 74 40.04 -10.20 -10.25
CA GLY A 74 40.41 -9.03 -9.45
C GLY A 74 39.93 -7.67 -9.93
N ILE A 75 38.66 -7.36 -9.68
CA ILE A 75 38.25 -5.97 -9.41
C ILE A 75 37.34 -6.00 -8.18
N MET A 76 37.93 -5.76 -7.00
CA MET A 76 37.18 -5.39 -5.80
C MET A 76 36.69 -3.94 -5.98
N PRO A 77 35.40 -3.63 -5.76
CA PRO A 77 34.97 -2.24 -5.60
C PRO A 77 35.52 -1.68 -4.27
N PRO A 78 36.14 -0.49 -4.27
CA PRO A 78 36.68 0.12 -3.07
C PRO A 78 35.60 0.96 -2.40
N PHE A 79 34.68 0.33 -1.67
CA PHE A 79 33.89 1.05 -0.68
C PHE A 79 33.68 0.17 0.56
N PRO A 80 33.94 0.69 1.77
CA PRO A 80 33.55 -0.01 2.98
C PRO A 80 32.02 -0.10 2.96
N MET A 81 31.49 -1.32 2.80
CA MET A 81 30.09 -1.57 3.12
C MET A 81 29.93 -1.19 4.59
N ALA A 82 29.23 -0.08 4.83
CA ALA A 82 28.64 0.17 6.13
C ALA A 82 27.92 -1.13 6.55
N PRO A 83 27.95 -1.51 7.84
CA PRO A 83 27.20 -2.67 8.30
C PRO A 83 25.78 -2.52 7.77
N PHE A 84 25.32 -3.51 7.01
CA PHE A 84 23.93 -3.63 6.63
C PHE A 84 23.19 -3.83 7.96
N MET A 85 22.82 -2.73 8.62
CA MET A 85 22.00 -2.77 9.80
C MET A 85 20.68 -3.34 9.31
N GLU A 86 20.41 -4.58 9.70
CA GLU A 86 19.10 -5.17 9.49
C GLU A 86 18.07 -4.17 10.05
N PRO A 87 17.08 -3.75 9.25
CA PRO A 87 16.05 -2.86 9.74
C PRO A 87 15.44 -3.50 10.98
N SER A 88 15.28 -2.73 12.05
CA SER A 88 14.58 -3.18 13.25
C SER A 88 13.22 -3.78 12.85
N GLY A 89 12.70 -4.74 13.64
CA GLY A 89 11.41 -5.38 13.34
C GLY A 89 10.30 -4.38 12.98
N ASP A 90 10.31 -3.23 13.64
CA ASP A 90 9.36 -2.14 13.44
C ASP A 90 9.47 -1.47 12.04
N ALA A 91 10.68 -1.34 11.50
CA ALA A 91 10.90 -0.79 10.16
C ALA A 91 10.42 -1.75 9.06
N ARG A 92 10.56 -3.07 9.29
CA ARG A 92 10.03 -4.10 8.39
C ARG A 92 8.49 -4.11 8.41
N ASP A 93 7.88 -4.06 9.59
CA ASP A 93 6.42 -4.02 9.74
C ASP A 93 5.84 -2.77 9.06
N THR A 94 6.48 -1.62 9.24
CA THR A 94 6.09 -0.36 8.57
C THR A 94 6.17 -0.48 7.05
N GLN A 95 7.20 -1.15 6.51
CA GLN A 95 7.28 -1.40 5.06
C GLN A 95 6.16 -2.31 4.57
N VAL A 96 5.86 -3.41 5.28
CA VAL A 96 4.78 -4.33 4.92
C VAL A 96 3.43 -3.61 4.91
N ARG A 97 3.16 -2.74 5.90
CA ARG A 97 1.95 -1.90 5.96
C ARG A 97 1.85 -0.92 4.78
N ARG A 98 2.95 -0.27 4.40
CA ARG A 98 3.00 0.61 3.20
C ARG A 98 2.72 -0.17 1.91
N GLU A 99 3.28 -1.36 1.77
CA GLU A 99 2.99 -2.24 0.63
C GLU A 99 1.52 -2.64 0.61
N LEU A 100 0.94 -3.01 1.76
CA LEU A 100 -0.48 -3.35 1.87
C LEU A 100 -1.37 -2.20 1.42
N LEU A 101 -1.10 -0.99 1.92
CA LEU A 101 -1.82 0.23 1.53
C LEU A 101 -1.80 0.42 0.00
N LYS A 102 -0.63 0.24 -0.62
CA LYS A 102 -0.46 0.38 -2.07
C LYS A 102 -1.40 -0.55 -2.84
N TYR A 103 -1.51 -1.82 -2.43
CA TYR A 103 -2.40 -2.78 -3.08
C TYR A 103 -3.87 -2.42 -2.89
N GLN A 104 -4.27 -1.97 -1.70
CA GLN A 104 -5.64 -1.50 -1.47
C GLN A 104 -6.00 -0.30 -2.35
N ILE A 105 -5.09 0.67 -2.48
CA ILE A 105 -5.26 1.81 -3.39
C ILE A 105 -5.40 1.35 -4.84
N TRP A 106 -4.59 0.38 -5.26
CA TRP A 106 -4.65 -0.18 -6.61
C TRP A 106 -5.94 -0.93 -6.89
N LYS A 107 -6.50 -1.68 -5.93
CA LYS A 107 -7.81 -2.31 -6.06
C LYS A 107 -8.91 -1.26 -6.32
N VAL A 108 -8.93 -0.16 -5.56
CA VAL A 108 -9.88 0.94 -5.79
C VAL A 108 -9.69 1.59 -7.17
N LYS A 109 -8.45 1.87 -7.57
CA LYS A 109 -8.15 2.45 -8.90
C LYS A 109 -8.56 1.53 -10.04
N LEU A 110 -8.37 0.22 -9.88
CA LEU A 110 -8.76 -0.79 -10.85
C LEU A 110 -10.29 -0.78 -11.07
N CYS A 111 -11.07 -0.65 -9.99
CA CYS A 111 -12.52 -0.51 -10.05
C CYS A 111 -12.97 0.77 -10.80
N GLY A 112 -12.26 1.88 -10.62
CA GLY A 112 -12.48 3.10 -11.40
C GLY A 112 -12.26 2.90 -12.89
N ILE A 113 -11.13 2.29 -13.28
CA ILE A 113 -10.79 1.99 -14.68
C ILE A 113 -11.83 1.04 -15.30
N PHE A 114 -12.25 0.01 -14.56
CA PHE A 114 -13.25 -0.95 -15.01
C PHE A 114 -14.59 -0.27 -15.30
N SER A 115 -15.02 0.65 -14.41
CA SER A 115 -16.29 1.37 -14.52
C SER A 115 -16.32 2.37 -15.68
N GLU A 116 -15.24 3.12 -15.90
CA GLU A 116 -15.22 4.24 -16.85
C GLU A 116 -14.81 3.83 -18.27
N ARG A 117 -13.80 2.98 -18.39
CA ARG A 117 -13.14 2.72 -19.68
C ARG A 117 -13.50 1.38 -20.29
N GLY A 118 -14.25 0.54 -19.57
CA GLY A 118 -14.67 -0.78 -20.03
C GLY A 118 -13.48 -1.70 -20.26
N MET A 119 -12.94 -2.28 -19.19
CA MET A 119 -11.93 -3.33 -19.28
C MET A 119 -12.61 -4.71 -19.43
N PRO A 120 -12.05 -5.65 -20.22
CA PRO A 120 -12.60 -7.01 -20.27
C PRO A 120 -12.66 -7.64 -18.88
N THR A 121 -13.81 -8.22 -18.52
CA THR A 121 -14.08 -8.78 -17.17
C THR A 121 -13.05 -9.82 -16.74
N ARG A 122 -12.51 -10.62 -17.68
CA ARG A 122 -11.44 -11.59 -17.40
C ARG A 122 -10.12 -10.92 -16.99
N VAL A 123 -9.74 -9.83 -17.66
CA VAL A 123 -8.52 -9.09 -17.33
C VAL A 123 -8.67 -8.42 -15.97
N PHE A 124 -9.84 -7.82 -15.71
CA PHE A 124 -10.16 -7.26 -14.40
C PHE A 124 -10.03 -8.31 -13.29
N THR A 125 -10.68 -9.46 -13.46
CA THR A 125 -10.71 -10.53 -12.46
C THR A 125 -9.31 -11.06 -12.16
N ASN A 126 -8.50 -11.30 -13.19
CA ASN A 126 -7.13 -11.80 -13.00
C ASN A 126 -6.23 -10.81 -12.22
N ILE A 127 -6.33 -9.50 -12.53
CA ILE A 127 -5.54 -8.48 -11.82
C ILE A 127 -6.07 -8.32 -10.39
N TRP A 128 -7.40 -8.33 -10.23
CA TRP A 128 -8.07 -8.24 -8.94
C TRP A 128 -7.64 -9.36 -7.99
N GLU A 129 -7.71 -10.60 -8.46
CA GLU A 129 -7.28 -11.79 -7.72
C GLU A 129 -5.78 -11.73 -7.38
N GLY A 130 -4.93 -11.33 -8.34
CA GLY A 130 -3.50 -11.17 -8.08
C GLY A 130 -3.19 -10.10 -7.01
N TYR A 131 -3.96 -9.01 -6.96
CA TYR A 131 -3.86 -8.05 -5.86
C TYR A 131 -4.42 -8.61 -4.55
N GLY A 132 -5.50 -9.39 -4.59
CA GLY A 132 -6.08 -10.06 -3.42
C GLY A 132 -5.14 -11.07 -2.76
N ASP A 133 -4.44 -11.87 -3.55
CA ASP A 133 -3.42 -12.82 -3.07
C ASP A 133 -2.31 -12.10 -2.30
N GLU A 134 -1.88 -10.97 -2.84
CA GLU A 134 -0.81 -10.17 -2.28
C GLU A 134 -1.23 -9.41 -1.02
N VAL A 135 -2.46 -8.88 -0.99
CA VAL A 135 -3.10 -8.33 0.22
C VAL A 135 -3.13 -9.40 1.31
N THR A 136 -3.61 -10.60 0.99
CA THR A 136 -3.69 -11.73 1.93
C THR A 136 -2.31 -12.11 2.48
N ARG A 137 -1.29 -12.15 1.60
CA ARG A 137 0.10 -12.44 1.99
C ARG A 137 0.66 -11.39 2.95
N LEU A 138 0.40 -10.11 2.68
CA LEU A 138 0.89 -9.00 3.50
C LEU A 138 0.16 -8.93 4.85
N GLN A 139 -1.16 -9.11 4.87
CA GLN A 139 -1.97 -9.20 6.09
C GLN A 139 -1.47 -10.32 7.01
N ARG A 140 -1.19 -11.50 6.45
CA ARG A 140 -0.64 -12.64 7.21
C ARG A 140 0.68 -12.31 7.88
N LYS A 141 1.58 -11.61 7.18
CA LYS A 141 2.87 -11.18 7.75
C LYS A 141 2.69 -10.22 8.92
N ILE A 142 1.76 -9.28 8.81
CA ILE A 142 1.43 -8.34 9.90
C ILE A 142 0.88 -9.13 11.09
N GLU A 143 -0.04 -10.06 10.86
CA GLU A 143 -0.64 -10.87 11.92
C GLU A 143 0.39 -11.78 12.61
N GLU A 144 1.29 -12.41 11.85
CA GLU A 144 2.39 -13.23 12.38
C GLU A 144 3.34 -12.41 13.24
N SER A 145 3.74 -11.21 12.79
CA SER A 145 4.60 -10.30 13.56
C SER A 145 3.92 -9.86 14.86
N LEU A 146 2.66 -9.44 14.77
CA LEU A 146 1.86 -9.02 15.93
C LEU A 146 1.68 -10.16 16.93
N ARG A 147 1.37 -11.37 16.44
CA ARG A 147 1.22 -12.55 17.28
C ARG A 147 2.52 -12.90 18.00
N ALA A 148 3.65 -12.89 17.29
CA ALA A 148 4.96 -13.16 17.90
C ALA A 148 5.29 -12.14 19.00
N ARG A 149 5.00 -10.85 18.75
CA ARG A 149 5.21 -9.77 19.73
C ARG A 149 4.32 -9.94 20.96
N LYS A 150 3.04 -10.29 20.76
CA LYS A 150 2.09 -10.56 21.85
C LYS A 150 2.51 -11.76 22.70
N THR A 151 2.93 -12.86 22.07
CA THR A 151 3.46 -14.02 22.81
C THR A 151 4.70 -13.63 23.61
N SER A 152 5.65 -12.90 23.01
CA SER A 152 6.84 -12.43 23.71
C SER A 152 6.51 -11.51 24.90
N TYR A 153 5.48 -10.67 24.79
CA TYR A 153 5.02 -9.82 25.88
C TYR A 153 4.48 -10.65 27.04
N GLU A 154 3.59 -11.61 26.76
CA GLU A 154 2.99 -12.46 27.80
C GLU A 154 4.04 -13.34 28.49
N ASP A 155 4.98 -13.91 27.73
CA ASP A 155 6.08 -14.71 28.27
C ASP A 155 6.96 -13.86 29.22
N LYS A 156 7.33 -12.65 28.80
CA LYS A 156 8.15 -11.74 29.62
C LYS A 156 7.43 -11.22 30.84
N LYS A 157 6.13 -10.98 30.72
CA LYS A 157 5.28 -10.61 31.85
C LYS A 157 5.17 -11.75 32.86
N ALA A 158 5.03 -12.99 32.41
CA ALA A 158 5.04 -14.16 33.29
C ALA A 158 6.41 -14.35 33.98
N GLU A 159 7.52 -14.18 33.26
CA GLU A 159 8.87 -14.19 33.84
C GLU A 159 9.03 -13.11 34.93
N LEU A 160 8.53 -11.91 34.67
CA LEU A 160 8.57 -10.79 35.61
C LEU A 160 7.81 -11.09 36.91
N GLU A 161 6.58 -11.58 36.80
CA GLU A 161 5.76 -11.95 37.96
C GLU A 161 6.40 -13.08 38.77
N ASN A 162 6.98 -14.08 38.10
CA ASN A 162 7.72 -15.15 38.76
C ASN A 162 8.97 -14.64 39.50
N ALA A 163 9.71 -13.68 38.93
CA ALA A 163 10.87 -13.09 39.58
C ALA A 163 10.47 -12.28 40.84
N LYS A 164 9.38 -11.52 40.77
CA LYS A 164 8.79 -10.80 41.92
C LYS A 164 8.36 -11.76 43.02
N LEU A 165 7.64 -12.82 42.65
CA LEU A 165 7.21 -13.87 43.58
C LEU A 165 8.39 -14.54 44.28
N LYS A 166 9.52 -14.73 43.59
CA LYS A 166 10.75 -15.28 44.18
C LYS A 166 11.33 -14.40 45.29
N ILE A 167 11.24 -13.08 45.16
CA ILE A 167 11.66 -12.15 46.23
C ILE A 167 10.72 -12.28 47.44
N ASP A 168 9.42 -12.37 47.20
CA ASP A 168 8.44 -12.53 48.27
C ASP A 168 8.54 -13.89 48.96
N GLU A 169 8.81 -14.96 48.21
CA GLU A 169 9.09 -16.29 48.76
C GLU A 169 10.31 -16.25 49.70
N LEU A 170 11.41 -15.61 49.29
CA LEU A 170 12.60 -15.46 50.14
C LEU A 170 12.28 -14.69 51.43
N ARG A 171 11.45 -13.64 51.36
CA ARG A 171 10.98 -12.89 52.54
C ARG A 171 10.17 -13.77 53.49
N VAL A 172 9.27 -14.60 52.95
CA VAL A 172 8.49 -15.55 53.75
C VAL A 172 9.40 -16.59 54.41
N ARG A 173 10.39 -17.14 53.68
CA ARG A 173 11.37 -18.09 54.22
C ARG A 173 12.21 -17.51 55.36
N VAL A 174 12.57 -16.22 55.29
CA VAL A 174 13.19 -15.51 56.42
C VAL A 174 12.22 -15.40 57.60
N ALA A 175 10.98 -15.00 57.34
CA ALA A 175 9.97 -14.78 58.38
C ALA A 175 9.64 -16.07 59.18
N ILE A 176 9.65 -17.24 58.53
CA ILE A 176 9.47 -18.53 59.19
C ILE A 176 10.77 -19.10 59.77
N GLY A 177 11.91 -18.41 59.60
CA GLY A 177 13.22 -18.81 60.11
C GLY A 177 13.90 -19.95 59.33
N GLU A 178 13.45 -20.25 58.11
CA GLU A 178 14.08 -21.27 57.25
C GLU A 178 15.44 -20.81 56.71
N ILE A 179 15.59 -19.51 56.43
CA ILE A 179 16.84 -18.88 55.98
C ILE A 179 17.18 -17.65 56.82
N SER A 180 18.45 -17.24 56.83
CA SER A 180 18.87 -16.04 57.55
C SER A 180 18.59 -14.74 56.78
N GLU A 181 18.51 -13.61 57.49
CA GLU A 181 18.44 -12.27 56.87
C GLU A 181 19.65 -12.02 55.96
N SER A 182 20.83 -12.53 56.33
CA SER A 182 22.04 -12.45 55.52
C SER A 182 21.90 -13.19 54.19
N ASP A 183 21.25 -14.36 54.17
CA ASP A 183 20.98 -15.11 52.93
C ASP A 183 20.04 -14.35 52.00
N LEU A 184 19.04 -13.66 52.56
CA LEU A 184 18.15 -12.79 51.80
C LEU A 184 18.93 -11.64 51.15
N LEU A 185 19.82 -10.98 51.90
CA LEU A 185 20.65 -9.89 51.38
C LEU A 185 21.60 -10.33 50.26
N ILE A 186 22.08 -11.58 50.30
CA ILE A 186 22.97 -12.14 49.27
C ILE A 186 22.18 -12.52 48.01
N ARG A 187 21.01 -13.14 48.15
CA ARG A 187 20.25 -13.70 47.01
C ARG A 187 19.39 -12.68 46.27
N THR A 188 18.89 -11.67 46.98
CA THR A 188 17.94 -10.70 46.43
C THR A 188 18.50 -9.76 45.35
N PRO A 189 19.76 -9.26 45.41
CA PRO A 189 20.28 -8.31 44.43
C PRO A 189 20.22 -8.80 42.99
N SER A 190 20.56 -10.08 42.74
CA SER A 190 20.48 -10.67 41.40
C SER A 190 19.04 -10.70 40.89
N ILE A 191 18.09 -11.11 41.73
CA ILE A 191 16.68 -11.19 41.35
C ILE A 191 16.10 -9.79 41.10
N ARG A 192 16.53 -8.77 41.87
CA ARG A 192 16.13 -7.38 41.60
C ARG A 192 16.66 -6.89 40.26
N ALA A 193 17.90 -7.21 39.91
CA ALA A 193 18.46 -6.84 38.61
C ALA A 193 17.67 -7.50 37.46
N ASP A 194 17.25 -8.76 37.63
CA ASP A 194 16.37 -9.45 36.68
C ASP A 194 15.00 -8.76 36.56
N VAL A 195 14.37 -8.42 37.70
CA VAL A 195 13.10 -7.67 37.73
C VAL A 195 13.23 -6.35 36.98
N GLU A 196 14.25 -5.55 37.27
CA GLU A 196 14.48 -4.27 36.59
C GLU A 196 14.73 -4.42 35.08
N SER A 197 15.35 -5.53 34.66
CA SER A 197 15.53 -5.84 33.23
C SER A 197 14.22 -6.25 32.56
N LEU A 198 13.48 -7.16 33.19
CA LEU A 198 12.18 -7.64 32.70
C LEU A 198 11.15 -6.52 32.65
N GLU A 199 11.12 -5.61 33.62
CA GLU A 199 10.24 -4.43 33.61
C GLU A 199 10.52 -3.53 32.40
N ARG A 200 11.80 -3.31 32.07
CA ARG A 200 12.18 -2.55 30.87
C ARG A 200 11.75 -3.27 29.59
N GLU A 201 11.91 -4.58 29.52
CA GLU A 201 11.50 -5.37 28.35
C GLU A 201 9.98 -5.40 28.17
N VAL A 202 9.22 -5.64 29.23
CA VAL A 202 7.74 -5.62 29.23
C VAL A 202 7.25 -4.23 28.82
N SER A 203 7.79 -3.16 29.41
CA SER A 203 7.41 -1.78 29.06
C SER A 203 7.70 -1.47 27.59
N ARG A 204 8.86 -1.91 27.08
CA ARG A 204 9.20 -1.74 25.66
C ARG A 204 8.23 -2.49 24.75
N LEU A 205 7.90 -3.73 25.06
CA LEU A 205 6.96 -4.54 24.27
C LEU A 205 5.53 -4.00 24.34
N ASP A 206 5.11 -3.51 25.51
CA ASP A 206 3.82 -2.84 25.70
C ASP A 206 3.70 -1.60 24.80
N GLU A 207 4.72 -0.74 24.83
CA GLU A 207 4.76 0.44 23.97
C GLU A 207 4.75 0.06 22.49
N GLN A 208 5.55 -0.93 22.09
CA GLN A 208 5.55 -1.43 20.70
C GLN A 208 4.19 -2.01 20.28
N LEU A 209 3.43 -2.63 21.18
CA LEU A 209 2.08 -3.12 20.87
C LEU A 209 1.09 -1.96 20.72
N ARG A 210 1.16 -0.95 21.58
CA ARG A 210 0.33 0.27 21.50
C ARG A 210 0.63 1.09 20.25
N GLU A 211 1.90 1.21 19.89
CA GLU A 211 2.30 1.86 18.64
C GLU A 211 1.74 1.14 17.41
N GLU A 212 1.66 -0.20 17.40
CA GLU A 212 1.08 -0.94 16.27
C GLU A 212 -0.43 -0.73 16.12
N GLU A 213 -1.15 -0.46 17.21
CA GLU A 213 -2.58 -0.10 17.18
C GLU A 213 -2.81 1.29 16.58
N THR A 214 -1.81 2.17 16.63
CA THR A 214 -1.91 3.59 16.20
C THR A 214 -1.15 3.89 14.91
N LYS A 215 -0.29 3.00 14.43
CA LYS A 215 0.51 3.18 13.20
C LYS A 215 -0.34 3.07 11.95
N HIS A 216 -0.53 4.21 11.30
CA HIS A 216 -1.12 4.32 9.98
C HIS A 216 -0.08 4.07 8.89
N SER A 217 -0.49 3.47 7.77
CA SER A 217 0.39 2.99 6.69
C SER A 217 1.04 4.09 5.82
N GLY A 218 1.14 5.34 6.31
CA GLY A 218 1.85 6.44 5.64
C GLY A 218 1.11 7.16 4.52
N GLY A 219 -0.20 6.96 4.38
CA GLY A 219 -1.06 7.78 3.50
C GLY A 219 -1.61 9.00 4.25
N SER A 220 -1.84 10.12 3.55
CA SER A 220 -2.50 11.26 4.17
C SER A 220 -3.99 10.94 4.43
N PRO A 221 -4.59 11.41 5.54
CA PRO A 221 -6.02 11.18 5.82
C PRO A 221 -6.91 11.61 4.64
N ARG A 222 -6.54 12.69 3.96
CA ARG A 222 -7.22 13.16 2.75
C ARG A 222 -7.19 12.13 1.62
N GLU A 223 -6.04 11.55 1.30
CA GLU A 223 -5.95 10.53 0.25
C GLU A 223 -6.73 9.26 0.63
N MET A 224 -6.69 8.86 1.92
CA MET A 224 -7.45 7.70 2.39
C MET A 224 -8.95 7.91 2.22
N PHE A 225 -9.43 9.12 2.53
CA PHE A 225 -10.83 9.50 2.32
C PHE A 225 -11.24 9.53 0.84
N GLU A 226 -10.38 10.04 -0.04
CA GLU A 226 -10.66 10.01 -1.49
C GLU A 226 -10.79 8.57 -2.01
N HIS A 227 -9.97 7.64 -1.49
CA HIS A 227 -10.07 6.22 -1.80
C HIS A 227 -11.28 5.54 -1.16
N GLU A 228 -11.64 5.90 0.07
CA GLU A 228 -12.88 5.46 0.74
C GLU A 228 -14.12 5.84 -0.07
N GLN A 229 -14.24 7.11 -0.48
CA GLN A 229 -15.34 7.58 -1.31
C GLN A 229 -15.37 6.88 -2.67
N SER A 230 -14.21 6.66 -3.28
CA SER A 230 -14.11 5.93 -4.55
C SER A 230 -14.58 4.48 -4.39
N ALA A 231 -14.27 3.84 -3.27
CA ALA A 231 -14.74 2.50 -2.95
C ALA A 231 -16.26 2.47 -2.77
N ARG A 232 -16.81 3.40 -1.98
CA ARG A 232 -18.25 3.56 -1.77
C ARG A 232 -19.02 3.82 -3.07
N ALA A 233 -18.49 4.68 -3.93
CA ALA A 233 -19.07 4.99 -5.23
C ALA A 233 -19.05 3.78 -6.17
N PHE A 234 -18.04 2.91 -6.08
CA PHE A 234 -18.01 1.67 -6.85
C PHE A 234 -19.02 0.65 -6.34
N VAL A 235 -19.11 0.44 -5.02
CA VAL A 235 -20.12 -0.44 -4.41
C VAL A 235 -21.52 -0.07 -4.90
N SER A 236 -21.85 1.23 -4.88
CA SER A 236 -23.14 1.75 -5.36
C SER A 236 -23.42 1.50 -6.85
N LYS A 237 -22.40 1.16 -7.65
CA LYS A 237 -22.52 0.88 -9.09
C LYS A 237 -22.60 -0.62 -9.41
N ILE A 238 -22.29 -1.51 -8.45
CA ILE A 238 -22.20 -2.95 -8.69
C ILE A 238 -23.52 -3.50 -9.25
N ASP A 239 -24.65 -3.15 -8.65
CA ASP A 239 -25.97 -3.58 -9.13
C ASP A 239 -26.24 -3.17 -10.58
N GLY A 240 -25.84 -1.95 -10.95
CA GLY A 240 -25.93 -1.47 -12.33
C GLY A 240 -25.06 -2.30 -13.28
N LEU A 241 -23.83 -2.62 -12.88
CA LEU A 241 -22.92 -3.45 -13.68
C LEU A 241 -23.43 -4.90 -13.85
N ILE A 242 -24.13 -5.43 -12.84
CA ILE A 242 -24.80 -6.74 -12.92
C ILE A 242 -25.99 -6.66 -13.89
N ALA A 243 -26.84 -5.64 -13.75
CA ALA A 243 -28.02 -5.44 -14.60
C ALA A 243 -27.65 -5.23 -16.08
N GLU A 244 -26.54 -4.54 -16.33
CA GLU A 244 -25.97 -4.33 -17.68
C GLU A 244 -25.27 -5.59 -18.23
N GLY A 245 -25.12 -6.66 -17.43
CA GLY A 245 -24.45 -7.90 -17.82
C GLY A 245 -22.93 -7.77 -18.00
N LYS A 246 -22.31 -6.70 -17.49
CA LYS A 246 -20.85 -6.49 -17.54
C LYS A 246 -20.10 -7.43 -16.59
N ILE A 247 -20.74 -7.77 -15.47
CA ILE A 247 -20.23 -8.74 -14.48
C ILE A 247 -21.33 -9.75 -14.14
N SER A 248 -20.93 -10.94 -13.71
CA SER A 248 -21.87 -11.92 -13.18
C SER A 248 -22.34 -11.51 -11.78
N MET A 249 -23.53 -11.97 -11.39
CA MET A 249 -24.05 -11.77 -10.03
C MET A 249 -23.10 -12.30 -8.95
N GLU A 250 -22.46 -13.44 -9.19
CA GLU A 250 -21.47 -14.03 -8.28
C GLU A 250 -20.24 -13.13 -8.11
N LEU A 251 -19.68 -12.64 -9.23
CA LEU A 251 -18.55 -11.72 -9.17
C LEU A 251 -18.93 -10.40 -8.50
N GLY A 252 -20.11 -9.86 -8.80
CA GLY A 252 -20.61 -8.63 -8.20
C GLY A 252 -20.73 -8.71 -6.67
N ARG A 253 -21.34 -9.79 -6.14
CA ARG A 253 -21.45 -9.98 -4.69
C ARG A 253 -20.10 -10.15 -3.99
N ARG A 254 -19.16 -10.87 -4.60
CA ARG A 254 -17.79 -10.98 -4.05
C ARG A 254 -17.09 -9.63 -4.02
N LEU A 255 -17.20 -8.84 -5.09
CA LEU A 255 -16.63 -7.49 -5.15
C LEU A 255 -17.27 -6.56 -4.13
N GLU A 256 -18.58 -6.69 -3.87
CA GLU A 256 -19.28 -5.90 -2.87
C GLU A 256 -18.68 -6.12 -1.48
N VAL A 257 -18.53 -7.38 -1.06
CA VAL A 257 -17.91 -7.73 0.23
C VAL A 257 -16.47 -7.21 0.31
N GLU A 258 -15.64 -7.52 -0.68
CA GLU A 258 -14.23 -7.10 -0.66
C GLU A 258 -14.07 -5.58 -0.72
N MET A 259 -14.93 -4.86 -1.44
CA MET A 259 -14.88 -3.41 -1.51
C MET A 259 -15.36 -2.75 -0.23
N GLU A 260 -16.29 -3.38 0.49
CA GLU A 260 -16.72 -2.96 1.82
C GLU A 260 -15.57 -3.08 2.82
N GLU A 261 -14.84 -4.21 2.80
CA GLU A 261 -13.63 -4.42 3.61
C GLU A 261 -12.55 -3.36 3.29
N ILE A 262 -12.36 -3.03 2.02
CA ILE A 262 -11.44 -1.96 1.58
C ILE A 262 -11.90 -0.59 2.09
N ARG A 263 -13.21 -0.32 2.05
CA ARG A 263 -13.78 0.93 2.55
C ARG A 263 -13.55 1.06 4.06
N GLU A 264 -13.82 0.00 4.83
CA GLU A 264 -13.57 -0.04 6.27
C GLU A 264 -12.09 0.14 6.58
N TYR A 265 -11.20 -0.51 5.81
CA TYR A 265 -9.76 -0.32 5.92
C TYR A 265 -9.37 1.16 5.76
N PHE A 266 -9.85 1.84 4.72
CA PHE A 266 -9.58 3.27 4.55
C PHE A 266 -10.23 4.14 5.62
N SER A 267 -11.47 3.84 6.02
CA SER A 267 -12.19 4.57 7.06
C SER A 267 -11.44 4.54 8.40
N SER A 268 -10.85 3.40 8.75
CA SER A 268 -10.04 3.27 9.97
C SER A 268 -8.83 4.20 10.00
N MET A 269 -8.39 4.69 8.83
CA MET A 269 -7.24 5.59 8.69
C MET A 269 -7.60 7.08 8.51
N VAL A 270 -8.88 7.41 8.35
CA VAL A 270 -9.36 8.78 8.11
C VAL A 270 -9.64 9.52 9.44
N GLY A 271 -9.43 8.90 10.61
CA GLY A 271 -9.66 9.54 11.90
C GLY A 271 -11.14 9.55 12.33
N ASP A 272 -11.39 10.06 13.54
CA ASP A 272 -12.67 9.92 14.27
C ASP A 272 -13.88 10.61 13.61
N GLN A 273 -15.09 10.23 14.04
CA GLN A 273 -16.41 10.74 13.59
C GLN A 273 -16.48 12.28 13.42
N GLY A 274 -15.73 13.05 14.22
CA GLY A 274 -15.69 14.52 14.15
C GLY A 274 -15.11 15.08 12.84
N GLU A 275 -14.21 14.37 12.18
CA GLU A 275 -13.75 14.73 10.84
C GLU A 275 -14.84 14.48 9.79
N GLN A 276 -15.54 13.36 9.91
CA GLN A 276 -16.67 13.03 9.05
C GLN A 276 -17.79 14.07 9.20
N ASP A 277 -18.04 14.54 10.43
CA ASP A 277 -19.04 15.59 10.71
C ASP A 277 -18.64 16.95 10.13
N LEU A 278 -17.36 17.35 10.25
CA LEU A 278 -16.85 18.57 9.62
C LEU A 278 -16.91 18.51 8.09
N ARG A 279 -16.72 17.32 7.51
CA ARG A 279 -16.85 17.09 6.06
C ARG A 279 -18.31 17.08 5.62
N ASN A 280 -19.22 16.47 6.38
CA ASN A 280 -20.66 16.55 6.14
C ASN A 280 -21.17 18.00 6.24
N GLU A 281 -20.63 18.78 7.18
CA GLU A 281 -20.91 20.21 7.31
C GLU A 281 -20.44 20.98 6.07
N PHE A 282 -19.28 20.64 5.52
CA PHE A 282 -18.78 21.21 4.25
C PHE A 282 -19.71 20.92 3.07
N ASP A 283 -20.11 19.66 2.88
CA ASP A 283 -21.01 19.25 1.79
C ASP A 283 -22.38 19.92 1.94
N THR A 284 -22.86 20.04 3.18
CA THR A 284 -24.09 20.76 3.51
C THR A 284 -23.98 22.23 3.12
N LEU A 285 -22.86 22.91 3.39
CA LEU A 285 -22.65 24.30 2.98
C LEU A 285 -22.64 24.47 1.46
N GLU A 286 -22.05 23.53 0.72
CA GLU A 286 -22.05 23.58 -0.74
C GLU A 286 -23.47 23.44 -1.32
N VAL A 287 -24.31 22.58 -0.72
CA VAL A 287 -25.73 22.47 -1.06
C VAL A 287 -26.47 23.76 -0.72
N ARG A 288 -26.29 24.31 0.49
CA ARG A 288 -26.94 25.56 0.94
C ARG A 288 -26.60 26.76 0.06
N TYR A 289 -25.36 26.82 -0.44
CA TYR A 289 -24.98 27.81 -1.45
C TYR A 289 -25.70 27.56 -2.78
N LYS A 290 -25.77 26.31 -3.26
CA LYS A 290 -26.46 25.95 -4.52
C LYS A 290 -27.97 26.25 -4.48
N VAL A 291 -28.60 26.14 -3.32
CA VAL A 291 -30.02 26.52 -3.13
C VAL A 291 -30.21 28.01 -2.78
N GLY A 292 -29.13 28.79 -2.70
CA GLY A 292 -29.16 30.24 -2.48
C GLY A 292 -29.43 30.67 -1.04
N GLU A 293 -29.27 29.78 -0.06
CA GLU A 293 -29.46 30.09 1.37
C GLU A 293 -28.30 30.91 1.96
N ILE A 294 -27.11 30.79 1.37
CA ILE A 294 -25.90 31.51 1.80
C ILE A 294 -25.25 32.19 0.60
N THR A 295 -24.59 33.32 0.86
CA THR A 295 -23.82 34.05 -0.14
C THR A 295 -22.47 33.38 -0.41
N LEU A 296 -21.84 33.72 -1.54
CA LEU A 296 -20.50 33.22 -1.87
C LEU A 296 -19.45 33.61 -0.81
N ALA A 297 -19.56 34.82 -0.23
CA ALA A 297 -18.66 35.29 0.81
C ALA A 297 -18.80 34.48 2.12
N GLU A 298 -20.03 34.11 2.49
CA GLU A 298 -20.30 33.25 3.65
C GLU A 298 -19.79 31.83 3.43
N LEU A 299 -20.00 31.27 2.23
CA LEU A 299 -19.44 29.97 1.85
C LEU A 299 -17.91 29.96 1.97
N GLU A 300 -17.23 30.95 1.41
CA GLU A 300 -15.76 31.03 1.46
C GLU A 300 -15.21 31.23 2.87
N SER A 301 -15.94 31.92 3.75
CA SER A 301 -15.58 32.08 5.15
C SER A 301 -15.70 30.77 5.92
N LEU A 302 -16.87 30.13 5.84
CA LEU A 302 -17.16 28.87 6.55
C LEU A 302 -16.31 27.71 6.02
N LYS A 303 -16.05 27.68 4.71
CA LYS A 303 -15.12 26.75 4.07
C LYS A 303 -13.71 26.86 4.64
N ARG A 304 -13.20 28.07 4.79
CA ARG A 304 -11.88 28.28 5.42
C ARG A 304 -11.86 27.80 6.86
N GLU A 305 -12.93 28.05 7.61
CA GLU A 305 -13.03 27.61 9.01
C GLU A 305 -13.03 26.08 9.14
N ILE A 306 -13.84 25.38 8.33
CA ILE A 306 -13.89 23.91 8.31
C ILE A 306 -12.56 23.31 7.87
N VAL A 307 -11.94 23.85 6.82
CA VAL A 307 -10.61 23.40 6.37
C VAL A 307 -9.57 23.57 7.49
N THR A 308 -9.61 24.69 8.22
CA THR A 308 -8.71 24.91 9.36
C THR A 308 -8.98 23.94 10.52
N LYS A 309 -10.23 23.53 10.74
CA LYS A 309 -10.59 22.51 11.75
C LYS A 309 -10.15 21.11 11.31
N LEU A 310 -10.29 20.77 10.03
CA LEU A 310 -9.81 19.52 9.45
C LEU A 310 -8.29 19.41 9.49
N GLU A 311 -7.57 20.48 9.12
CA GLU A 311 -6.11 20.52 9.21
C GLU A 311 -5.63 20.39 10.67
N ARG A 312 -6.37 20.94 11.64
CA ARG A 312 -6.09 20.73 13.07
C ARG A 312 -6.38 19.31 13.54
N HIS A 313 -7.41 18.66 13.00
CA HIS A 313 -7.70 17.25 13.26
C HIS A 313 -6.62 16.32 12.67
N TRP A 314 -6.04 16.67 11.52
CA TRP A 314 -4.97 15.90 10.88
C TRP A 314 -3.57 16.14 11.45
N ALA A 315 -3.39 17.20 12.24
CA ALA A 315 -2.11 17.57 12.83
C ALA A 315 -1.88 16.98 14.24
N ASN A 316 -2.92 16.39 14.85
CA ASN A 316 -2.88 15.72 16.15
C ASN A 316 -2.98 14.21 15.99
#